data_AF-A0A956P0M2-F1
#
_entry.id   AF-A0A956P0M2-F1
#
_cell.length_a   1.000
_cell.length_b   1.000
_cell.length_c   1.000
_cell.angle_alpha   90.00
_cell.angle_beta   90.00
_cell.angle_gamma   90.00
#
_symmetry.space_group_name_H-M   'P 1'
#
loop_
_entity.id
_entity.type
_entity.pdbx_description
1 polymer ?
#
loop_
_entity_poly.entity_id
_entity_poly.type
_entity_poly.pdbx_seq_one_letter_code
_entity_poly.pdbx_strand_id
1 'polypeptide(L)'
;VDLVEQEKTDLKGQLQQANQRADEATEKVTYYLDTLENTLKTGQKFKDQAIIYKSILKDAKIPFQISEMEKQGRLILSKVENGRMPEDEKKAKTWISVLEQNKEAGTIPLNRLESILEVLKAFLEKLLNKELSFSLDGLKSRNTELKKNQKPTHSNSMNRGR
;
A
#
# COMPACT_ATOMS: atom_id res chain seq x y z
N VAL A 1 62.56 -12.67 -21.77
CA VAL A 1 61.43 -12.07 -22.53
C VAL A 1 60.26 -13.04 -22.60
N ASP A 2 60.51 -14.35 -22.74
CA ASP A 2 59.45 -15.37 -22.91
C ASP A 2 58.54 -15.62 -21.68
N LEU A 3 59.05 -15.54 -20.45
CA LEU A 3 58.24 -15.79 -19.24
C LEU A 3 57.10 -14.77 -19.04
N VAL A 4 57.37 -13.50 -19.32
CA VAL A 4 56.39 -12.41 -19.16
C VAL A 4 55.33 -12.46 -20.27
N GLU A 5 55.72 -12.81 -21.49
CA GLU A 5 54.80 -13.05 -22.61
C GLU A 5 53.87 -14.23 -22.33
N GLN A 6 54.41 -15.34 -21.79
CA GLN A 6 53.65 -16.53 -21.43
C GLN A 6 52.64 -16.27 -20.29
N GLU A 7 53.06 -15.58 -19.23
CA GLU A 7 52.14 -15.16 -18.16
C GLU A 7 51.03 -14.25 -18.68
N LYS A 8 51.35 -13.33 -19.60
CA LYS A 8 50.36 -12.43 -20.22
C LYS A 8 49.33 -13.19 -21.05
N THR A 9 49.75 -14.23 -21.79
CA THR A 9 48.83 -15.08 -22.56
C THR A 9 47.93 -15.90 -21.64
N ASP A 10 48.47 -16.45 -20.56
CA ASP A 10 47.71 -17.23 -19.58
C ASP A 10 46.69 -16.36 -18.84
N LEU A 11 47.09 -15.17 -18.40
CA LEU A 11 46.19 -14.20 -17.77
C LEU A 11 45.07 -13.77 -18.72
N LYS A 12 45.37 -13.56 -20.00
CA LYS A 12 44.34 -13.24 -21.01
C LYS A 12 43.35 -14.39 -21.19
N GLY A 13 43.83 -15.63 -21.20
CA GLY A 13 42.98 -16.83 -21.25
C GLY A 13 42.08 -16.96 -20.03
N GLN A 14 42.62 -16.76 -18.83
CA GLN A 14 41.85 -16.76 -17.58
C GLN A 14 40.80 -15.65 -17.55
N LEU A 15 41.15 -14.44 -18.01
CA LEU A 15 40.21 -13.32 -18.09
C LEU A 15 39.09 -13.59 -19.10
N GLN A 16 39.39 -14.20 -20.24
CA GLN A 16 38.37 -14.61 -21.21
C GLN A 16 37.43 -15.67 -20.63
N GLN A 17 37.94 -16.67 -19.93
CA GLN A 17 37.12 -17.68 -19.25
C GLN A 17 36.28 -17.06 -18.12
N ALA A 18 36.83 -16.11 -17.37
CA ALA A 18 36.10 -15.40 -16.32
C ALA A 18 34.95 -14.58 -16.91
N ASN A 19 35.18 -13.88 -18.03
CA ASN A 19 34.13 -13.15 -18.74
C ASN A 19 33.04 -14.08 -19.25
N GLN A 20 33.39 -15.21 -19.88
CA GLN A 20 32.40 -16.19 -20.34
C GLN A 20 31.55 -16.73 -19.18
N ARG A 21 32.18 -17.05 -18.04
CA ARG A 21 31.44 -17.48 -16.84
C ARG A 21 30.52 -16.39 -16.31
N ALA A 22 30.95 -15.13 -16.36
CA ALA A 22 30.13 -13.99 -15.93
C ALA A 22 28.94 -13.78 -16.86
N ASP A 23 29.14 -13.90 -18.17
CA ASP A 23 28.07 -13.81 -19.18
C ASP A 23 27.05 -14.94 -18.97
N GLU A 24 27.50 -16.19 -18.86
CA GLU A 24 26.63 -17.35 -18.59
C GLU A 24 25.85 -17.21 -17.27
N ALA A 25 26.50 -16.68 -16.22
CA ALA A 25 25.84 -16.43 -14.94
C ALA A 25 24.77 -15.33 -15.08
N THR A 26 25.06 -14.27 -15.84
CA THR A 26 24.13 -13.16 -16.08
C THR A 26 22.90 -13.63 -16.86
N GLU A 27 23.09 -14.43 -17.90
CA GLU A 27 22.00 -15.04 -18.67
C GLU A 27 21.11 -15.93 -17.79
N LYS A 28 21.71 -16.80 -16.96
CA LYS A 28 20.97 -17.66 -16.02
C LYS A 28 20.17 -16.84 -15.01
N VAL A 29 20.78 -15.80 -14.42
CA VAL A 29 20.09 -14.92 -13.47
C VAL A 29 18.91 -14.22 -14.14
N THR A 30 19.10 -13.72 -15.36
CA THR A 30 18.05 -13.05 -16.13
C THR A 30 16.87 -14.00 -16.40
N TYR A 31 17.17 -15.22 -16.85
CA TYR A 31 16.16 -16.26 -17.06
C TYR A 31 15.38 -16.60 -15.78
N TYR A 32 16.06 -16.74 -14.65
CA TYR A 32 15.39 -17.02 -13.38
C TYR A 32 14.55 -15.85 -12.89
N LEU A 33 15.01 -14.61 -13.07
CA LEU A 33 14.22 -13.41 -12.75
C LEU A 33 12.93 -13.37 -13.56
N ASP A 34 13.00 -13.54 -14.88
CA ASP A 34 11.83 -13.58 -15.75
C ASP A 34 10.84 -14.70 -15.35
N THR A 35 11.38 -15.88 -15.04
CA THR A 35 10.58 -17.03 -14.61
C THR A 35 9.88 -16.76 -13.28
N LEU A 36 10.59 -16.18 -12.31
CA LEU A 36 10.05 -15.82 -11.01
C LEU A 36 8.99 -14.72 -11.13
N GLU A 37 9.22 -13.69 -11.95
CA GLU A 37 8.24 -12.63 -12.19
C GLU A 37 6.95 -13.17 -12.80
N ASN A 38 7.06 -14.06 -13.78
CA ASN A 38 5.89 -14.67 -14.41
C ASN A 38 5.12 -15.58 -13.45
N THR A 39 5.84 -16.34 -12.63
CA THR A 39 5.25 -17.19 -11.58
C THR A 39 4.55 -16.34 -10.53
N LEU A 40 5.15 -15.23 -10.10
CA LEU A 40 4.56 -14.29 -9.16
C LEU A 40 3.28 -13.65 -9.72
N LYS A 41 3.31 -13.17 -10.97
CA LYS A 41 2.14 -12.61 -11.66
C LYS A 41 1.00 -13.64 -11.73
N THR A 42 1.33 -14.89 -12.04
CA THR A 42 0.36 -15.99 -12.12
C THR A 42 -0.22 -16.35 -10.75
N GLY A 43 0.63 -16.48 -9.73
CA GLY A 43 0.19 -16.73 -8.35
C GLY A 43 -0.72 -15.62 -7.81
N GLN A 44 -0.41 -14.36 -8.14
CA GLN A 44 -1.24 -13.22 -7.75
C GLN A 44 -2.64 -13.28 -8.41
N LYS A 45 -2.73 -13.67 -9.70
CA LYS A 45 -4.02 -13.89 -10.37
C LYS A 45 -4.85 -14.96 -9.67
N PHE A 46 -4.26 -16.10 -9.32
CA PHE A 46 -4.98 -17.17 -8.62
C PHE A 46 -5.44 -16.74 -7.22
N LYS A 47 -4.61 -15.98 -6.51
CA LYS A 47 -4.98 -15.41 -5.20
C LYS A 47 -6.17 -14.47 -5.31
N ASP A 48 -6.16 -13.57 -6.30
CA ASP A 48 -7.26 -12.62 -6.52
C ASP A 48 -8.54 -13.36 -6.92
N GLN A 49 -8.46 -14.37 -7.78
CA GLN A 49 -9.59 -15.25 -8.10
C GLN A 49 -10.15 -15.97 -6.87
N ALA A 50 -9.29 -16.54 -6.02
CA ALA A 50 -9.72 -17.21 -4.79
C ALA A 50 -10.44 -16.24 -3.84
N ILE A 51 -9.95 -15.00 -3.72
CA ILE A 51 -10.61 -13.94 -2.95
C ILE A 51 -11.99 -13.62 -3.52
N ILE A 52 -12.07 -13.45 -4.84
CA ILE A 52 -13.32 -13.15 -5.54
C ILE A 52 -14.34 -14.28 -5.34
N TYR A 53 -13.96 -15.53 -5.58
CA TYR A 53 -14.87 -16.67 -5.41
C TYR A 53 -15.30 -16.84 -3.95
N LYS A 54 -14.38 -16.69 -2.99
CA LYS A 54 -14.74 -16.68 -1.57
C LYS A 54 -15.74 -15.56 -1.26
N SER A 55 -15.56 -14.39 -1.87
CA SER A 55 -16.46 -13.25 -1.71
C SER A 55 -17.83 -13.51 -2.32
N ILE A 56 -17.91 -14.13 -3.51
CA ILE A 56 -19.18 -14.53 -4.15
C ILE A 56 -19.90 -15.56 -3.29
N LEU A 57 -19.19 -16.57 -2.76
CA LEU A 57 -19.79 -17.62 -1.94
C LEU A 57 -20.39 -17.11 -0.62
N LYS A 58 -19.94 -15.94 -0.11
CA LYS A 58 -20.57 -15.28 1.04
C LYS A 58 -21.93 -14.68 0.69
N ASP A 59 -22.14 -14.34 -0.59
CA ASP A 59 -23.35 -13.71 -1.08
C ASP A 59 -24.27 -14.81 -1.69
N ALA A 60 -25.57 -14.74 -1.43
CA ALA A 60 -26.49 -15.80 -1.87
C ALA A 60 -26.53 -15.95 -3.40
N LYS A 61 -26.44 -17.20 -3.90
CA LYS A 61 -26.57 -17.67 -5.31
C LYS A 61 -26.47 -16.58 -6.40
N ILE A 62 -25.36 -15.85 -6.46
CA ILE A 62 -25.02 -14.99 -7.59
C ILE A 62 -24.37 -15.87 -8.67
N PRO A 63 -24.66 -15.67 -9.97
CA PRO A 63 -23.95 -16.35 -11.05
C PRO A 63 -22.43 -16.14 -10.95
N PHE A 64 -21.65 -17.18 -11.22
CA PHE A 64 -20.19 -17.17 -11.12
C PHE A 64 -19.50 -16.21 -12.12
N GLN A 65 -20.23 -15.73 -13.13
CA GLN A 65 -19.74 -14.75 -14.09
C GLN A 65 -20.07 -13.34 -13.60
N ILE A 66 -19.03 -12.58 -13.30
CA ILE A 66 -19.12 -11.22 -12.77
C ILE A 66 -18.28 -10.24 -13.60
N SER A 67 -18.69 -8.98 -13.61
CA SER A 67 -18.01 -7.92 -14.37
C SER A 67 -16.63 -7.60 -13.78
N GLU A 68 -15.76 -6.95 -14.56
CA GLU A 68 -14.44 -6.51 -14.05
C GLU A 68 -14.58 -5.47 -12.92
N MET A 69 -15.58 -4.60 -13.01
CA MET A 69 -15.95 -3.65 -11.96
C MET A 69 -16.32 -4.37 -10.65
N GLU A 70 -17.07 -5.48 -10.74
CA GLU A 70 -17.44 -6.29 -9.58
C GLU A 70 -16.23 -7.01 -8.98
N LYS A 71 -15.32 -7.53 -9.81
CA LYS A 71 -14.06 -8.10 -9.32
C LYS A 71 -13.27 -7.09 -8.51
N GLN A 72 -13.14 -5.86 -9.01
CA GLN A 72 -12.43 -4.78 -8.30
C GLN A 72 -13.10 -4.47 -6.96
N GLY A 73 -14.44 -4.32 -6.94
CA GLY A 73 -15.20 -4.08 -5.72
C GLY A 73 -15.02 -5.21 -4.70
N ARG A 74 -15.10 -6.47 -5.13
CA ARG A 74 -14.91 -7.65 -4.26
C ARG A 74 -13.50 -7.75 -3.68
N LEU A 75 -12.47 -7.38 -4.44
CA LEU A 75 -11.09 -7.31 -3.93
C LEU A 75 -10.93 -6.23 -2.86
N ILE A 76 -11.56 -5.06 -3.05
CA ILE A 76 -11.56 -3.97 -2.04
C ILE A 76 -12.28 -4.43 -0.78
N LEU A 77 -13.49 -4.99 -0.91
CA LEU A 77 -14.25 -5.52 0.24
C LEU A 77 -13.41 -6.51 1.04
N SER A 78 -12.78 -7.48 0.37
CA SER A 78 -11.93 -8.46 1.06
C SER A 78 -10.73 -7.83 1.77
N LYS A 79 -10.17 -6.71 1.29
CA LYS A 79 -9.08 -6.02 2.00
C LYS A 79 -9.61 -5.40 3.28
N VAL A 80 -10.70 -4.64 3.20
CA VAL A 80 -11.27 -3.93 4.35
C VAL A 80 -11.82 -4.92 5.40
N GLU A 81 -12.49 -5.99 4.97
CA GLU A 81 -12.97 -7.07 5.85
C GLU A 81 -11.84 -7.75 6.64
N ASN A 82 -10.63 -7.79 6.07
CA ASN A 82 -9.43 -8.33 6.74
C ASN A 82 -8.62 -7.24 7.47
N GLY A 83 -9.22 -6.07 7.74
CA GLY A 83 -8.60 -4.96 8.45
C GLY A 83 -7.54 -4.19 7.66
N ARG A 84 -7.43 -4.39 6.34
CA ARG A 84 -6.48 -3.66 5.49
C ARG A 84 -7.12 -2.39 4.96
N MET A 85 -6.70 -1.27 5.52
CA MET A 85 -7.13 0.06 5.09
C MET A 85 -6.26 0.58 3.93
N PRO A 86 -6.78 1.53 3.13
CA PRO A 86 -5.98 2.22 2.13
C PRO A 86 -4.82 3.00 2.80
N GLU A 87 -3.68 3.05 2.11
CA GLU A 87 -2.44 3.69 2.62
C GLU A 87 -2.56 5.21 2.72
N ASP A 88 -3.32 5.82 1.82
CA ASP A 88 -3.44 7.27 1.68
C ASP A 88 -4.86 7.70 1.26
N GLU A 89 -5.08 9.02 1.30
CA GLU A 89 -6.34 9.66 0.94
C GLU A 89 -6.77 9.34 -0.51
N LYS A 90 -5.83 9.35 -1.44
CA LYS A 90 -6.10 9.12 -2.87
C LYS A 90 -6.62 7.71 -3.10
N LYS A 91 -5.96 6.71 -2.52
CA LYS A 91 -6.34 5.29 -2.58
C LYS A 91 -7.66 5.06 -1.88
N ALA A 92 -7.92 5.75 -0.75
CA ALA A 92 -9.21 5.71 -0.08
C ALA A 92 -10.35 6.23 -0.96
N LYS A 93 -10.18 7.40 -1.59
CA LYS A 93 -11.14 7.97 -2.54
C LYS A 93 -11.39 7.04 -3.74
N THR A 94 -10.33 6.44 -4.30
CA THR A 94 -10.47 5.46 -5.39
C THR A 94 -11.26 4.23 -4.93
N TRP A 95 -10.98 3.69 -3.74
CA TRP A 95 -11.71 2.54 -3.23
C TRP A 95 -13.18 2.85 -3.02
N ILE A 96 -13.50 4.01 -2.41
CA ILE A 96 -14.87 4.48 -2.22
C ILE A 96 -15.58 4.61 -3.58
N SER A 97 -14.96 5.26 -4.57
CA SER A 97 -15.55 5.44 -5.90
C SER A 97 -15.86 4.11 -6.59
N VAL A 98 -14.97 3.12 -6.52
CA VAL A 98 -15.23 1.78 -7.08
C VAL A 98 -16.41 1.10 -6.38
N LEU A 99 -16.49 1.22 -5.05
CA LEU A 99 -17.60 0.62 -4.28
C LEU A 99 -18.93 1.35 -4.53
N GLU A 100 -18.91 2.67 -4.75
CA GLU A 100 -20.10 3.44 -5.13
C GLU A 100 -20.60 3.05 -6.54
N GLN A 101 -19.70 2.86 -7.51
CA GLN A 101 -20.08 2.32 -8.83
C GLN A 101 -20.71 0.92 -8.73
N ASN A 102 -20.18 0.06 -7.86
CA ASN A 102 -20.77 -1.27 -7.60
C ASN A 102 -22.13 -1.18 -6.91
N LYS A 103 -22.32 -0.19 -6.02
CA LYS A 103 -23.61 0.10 -5.38
C LYS A 103 -24.65 0.52 -6.43
N GLU A 104 -24.28 1.43 -7.32
CA GLU A 104 -25.15 1.89 -8.42
C GLU A 104 -25.50 0.77 -9.39
N ALA A 105 -24.54 -0.08 -9.72
CA ALA A 105 -24.74 -1.22 -10.63
C ALA A 105 -25.47 -2.41 -9.98
N GLY A 106 -25.65 -2.42 -8.66
CA GLY A 106 -26.30 -3.53 -7.93
C GLY A 106 -25.55 -4.86 -8.02
N THR A 107 -24.25 -4.83 -8.28
CA THR A 107 -23.41 -6.03 -8.51
C THR A 107 -23.04 -6.76 -7.21
N ILE A 108 -23.09 -6.07 -6.08
CA ILE A 108 -22.77 -6.62 -4.76
C ILE A 108 -23.92 -6.30 -3.80
N PRO A 109 -24.28 -7.20 -2.87
CA PRO A 109 -25.32 -6.94 -1.89
C PRO A 109 -25.12 -5.63 -1.12
N LEU A 110 -26.18 -4.82 -1.10
CA LEU A 110 -26.17 -3.46 -0.55
C LEU A 110 -25.72 -3.42 0.92
N ASN A 111 -26.26 -4.32 1.74
CA ASN A 111 -25.93 -4.43 3.17
C ASN A 111 -24.42 -4.58 3.42
N ARG A 112 -23.73 -5.33 2.56
CA ARG A 112 -22.29 -5.57 2.66
C ARG A 112 -21.50 -4.35 2.19
N LEU A 113 -21.94 -3.70 1.10
CA LEU A 113 -21.31 -2.49 0.60
C LEU A 113 -21.39 -1.32 1.59
N GLU A 114 -22.55 -1.09 2.19
CA GLU A 114 -22.79 0.07 3.05
C GLU A 114 -21.90 0.07 4.28
N SER A 115 -21.82 -1.07 4.98
CA SER A 115 -20.95 -1.21 6.15
C SER A 115 -19.48 -0.90 5.84
N ILE A 116 -18.99 -1.32 4.68
CA ILE A 116 -17.60 -1.08 4.27
C ILE A 116 -17.39 0.35 3.77
N LEU A 117 -18.37 0.93 3.07
CA LEU A 117 -18.33 2.33 2.66
C LEU A 117 -18.30 3.27 3.87
N GLU A 118 -19.08 3.00 4.91
CA GLU A 118 -19.05 3.77 6.16
C GLU A 118 -17.67 3.72 6.82
N VAL A 119 -17.07 2.53 6.90
CA VAL A 119 -15.71 2.35 7.45
C VAL A 119 -14.68 3.15 6.66
N LEU A 120 -14.74 3.13 5.32
CA LEU A 120 -13.82 3.87 4.46
C LEU A 120 -14.02 5.39 4.53
N LYS A 121 -15.27 5.87 4.60
CA LYS A 121 -15.59 7.29 4.76
C LYS A 121 -15.10 7.81 6.11
N ALA A 122 -15.34 7.08 7.19
CA ALA A 122 -14.82 7.42 8.52
C ALA A 122 -13.29 7.40 8.57
N PHE A 123 -12.63 6.48 7.85
CA PHE A 123 -11.18 6.47 7.71
C PHE A 123 -10.66 7.72 6.98
N LEU A 124 -11.31 8.09 5.88
CA LEU A 124 -10.97 9.27 5.09
C LEU A 124 -11.11 10.57 5.92
N GLU A 125 -12.20 10.70 6.67
CA GLU A 125 -12.42 11.84 7.58
C GLU A 125 -11.31 11.94 8.63
N LYS A 126 -10.87 10.81 9.21
CA LYS A 126 -9.76 10.80 10.17
C LYS A 126 -8.44 11.25 9.55
N LEU A 127 -8.15 10.86 8.31
CA LEU A 127 -6.95 11.32 7.60
C LEU A 127 -7.00 12.84 7.39
N LEU A 128 -8.10 13.35 6.86
CA LEU A 128 -8.29 14.78 6.61
C LEU A 128 -8.21 15.62 7.89
N ASN A 129 -8.85 15.16 8.97
CA ASN A 129 -8.80 15.85 10.26
C ASN A 129 -7.39 15.85 10.88
N LYS A 130 -6.63 14.76 10.69
CA LYS A 130 -5.24 14.69 11.12
C LYS A 130 -4.40 15.72 10.35
N GLU A 131 -4.53 15.78 9.03
CA GLU A 131 -3.83 16.77 8.21
C GLU A 131 -4.21 18.21 8.59
N LEU A 132 -5.50 18.49 8.79
CA LEU A 132 -5.97 19.77 9.30
C LEU A 132 -5.32 20.12 10.66
N SER A 133 -5.22 19.17 11.58
CA SER A 133 -4.58 19.39 12.90
C SER A 133 -3.07 19.66 12.83
N PHE A 134 -2.38 19.15 11.81
CA PHE A 134 -0.94 19.38 11.56
C PHE A 134 -0.67 20.53 10.59
N SER A 135 -1.71 21.07 9.95
CA SER A 135 -1.59 22.25 9.10
C SER A 135 -1.15 23.48 9.92
N LEU A 136 -0.55 24.47 9.26
CA LEU A 136 -0.12 25.72 9.92
C LEU A 136 -1.28 26.38 10.68
N ASP A 137 -2.48 26.36 10.09
CA ASP A 137 -3.66 26.97 10.70
C ASP A 137 -4.25 26.13 11.84
N GLY A 138 -4.19 24.79 11.73
CA GLY A 138 -4.51 23.90 12.85
C GLY A 138 -3.53 24.00 14.02
N LEU A 139 -2.24 24.21 13.73
CA LEU A 139 -1.23 24.46 14.76
C LEU A 139 -1.42 25.84 15.41
N LYS A 140 -1.75 26.86 14.62
CA LYS A 140 -2.07 28.20 15.14
C LYS A 140 -3.30 28.18 16.04
N SER A 141 -4.39 27.51 15.66
CA SER A 141 -5.60 27.41 16.49
C SER A 141 -5.33 26.65 17.79
N ARG A 142 -4.55 25.57 17.75
CA ARG A 142 -4.16 24.83 18.96
C ARG A 142 -3.26 25.68 19.88
N ASN A 143 -2.37 26.48 19.31
CA ASN A 143 -1.50 27.38 20.06
C ASN A 143 -2.30 28.52 20.71
N THR A 144 -3.31 29.07 20.03
CA THR A 144 -4.20 30.08 20.63
C THR A 144 -5.06 29.51 21.76
N GLU A 145 -5.57 28.29 21.62
CA GLU A 145 -6.29 27.58 22.70
C GLU A 145 -5.39 27.29 23.90
N LEU A 146 -4.16 26.82 23.67
CA LEU A 146 -3.18 26.58 24.74
C LEU A 146 -2.82 27.87 25.48
N LYS A 147 -2.61 28.98 24.76
CA LYS A 147 -2.37 30.29 25.38
C LYS A 147 -3.57 30.80 26.17
N LYS A 148 -4.80 30.51 25.73
CA LYS A 148 -6.03 30.90 26.42
C LYS A 148 -6.26 30.08 27.71
N ASN A 149 -5.79 28.83 27.74
CA ASN A 149 -5.95 27.92 28.88
C ASN A 149 -4.74 27.89 29.85
N GLN A 150 -3.66 28.63 29.56
CA GLN A 150 -2.58 28.85 30.53
C GLN A 150 -3.10 29.74 31.66
N LYS A 151 -3.41 29.14 32.82
CA LYS A 151 -3.59 29.90 34.06
C LYS A 151 -2.28 30.63 34.39
N PRO A 152 -2.32 31.91 34.79
CA PRO A 152 -1.11 32.62 35.20
C PRO A 152 -0.50 31.90 36.41
N THR A 153 0.74 31.42 36.26
CA THR A 153 1.54 30.97 37.39
C THR A 153 1.86 32.19 38.25
N HIS A 154 1.15 32.34 39.36
CA HIS A 154 1.41 33.38 40.34
C HIS A 154 2.80 33.10 40.96
N SER A 155 3.84 33.80 40.52
CA SER A 155 5.11 33.82 41.23
C SER A 155 4.95 34.69 42.47
N ASN A 156 4.79 34.07 43.63
CA ASN A 156 4.91 34.77 44.90
C ASN A 156 6.39 35.10 45.11
N SER A 157 6.83 36.29 44.66
CA SER A 157 8.07 36.88 45.17
C SER A 157 7.82 37.27 46.63
N MET A 158 8.36 36.47 47.55
CA MET A 158 8.41 36.85 48.96
C MET A 158 9.26 38.12 49.09
N ASN A 159 8.60 39.26 49.30
CA ASN A 159 9.25 40.47 49.76
C ASN A 159 9.65 40.27 51.23
N ARG A 160 10.90 39.85 51.48
CA ARG A 160 11.48 39.83 52.83
C ARG A 160 11.94 41.24 53.19
N GLY A 161 11.00 42.07 53.64
CA GLY A 161 11.30 43.32 54.33
C GLY A 161 11.65 43.04 55.80
N ARG A 162 12.79 43.58 56.24
CA ARG A 162 13.29 43.58 57.61
C ARG A 162 13.25 45.01 58.14
#